data_AF-A0A562KKY6-F1
#
_entry.id   AF-A0A562KKY6-F1
#
_cell.length_a   1.000
_cell.length_b   1.000
_cell.length_c   1.000
_cell.angle_alpha   90.00
_cell.angle_beta   90.00
_cell.angle_gamma   90.00
#
_symmetry.space_group_name_H-M   'P 1'
#
loop_
_entity.id
_entity.type
_entity.pdbx_description
1 polymer ?
#
loop_
_entity_poly.entity_id
_entity_poly.type
_entity_poly.pdbx_seq_one_letter_code
_entity_poly.pdbx_strand_id
1 'polypeptide(L)'
;MAEALAYRPSNGTEDDLFLSRWCDRCARNDGGCEILSATMHFRVTDPEYPSEWRTDEASGPRCTAFDALDPLDQPFDPAAAIGLLL
;
A
#
# COMPACT_ATOMS: atom_id res chain seq x y z
N MET A 1 -0.15 -17.40 -10.28
CA MET A 1 -0.25 -16.27 -9.34
C MET A 1 0.11 -15.04 -10.15
N ALA A 2 -0.75 -14.02 -10.19
CA ALA A 2 -0.44 -12.80 -10.93
C ALA A 2 0.79 -12.11 -10.32
N GLU A 3 1.60 -11.49 -11.16
CA GLU A 3 2.82 -10.80 -10.74
C GLU A 3 2.45 -9.48 -10.05
N ALA A 4 3.09 -9.18 -8.92
CA ALA A 4 2.89 -7.92 -8.21
C ALA A 4 3.62 -6.79 -8.96
N LEU A 5 2.90 -5.73 -9.29
CA LEU A 5 3.43 -4.55 -9.99
C LEU A 5 3.54 -3.38 -9.03
N ALA A 6 4.53 -2.52 -9.22
CA ALA A 6 4.63 -1.24 -8.51
C ALA A 6 3.35 -0.43 -8.78
N TYR A 7 2.79 0.15 -7.71
CA TYR A 7 1.51 0.85 -7.76
C TYR A 7 1.68 2.35 -7.54
N ARG A 8 0.95 3.12 -8.35
CA ARG A 8 0.80 4.57 -8.23
C ARG A 8 -0.65 4.94 -8.50
N PRO A 9 -1.30 5.75 -7.65
CA PRO A 9 -2.63 6.28 -7.93
C PRO A 9 -2.67 7.04 -9.26
N SER A 10 -3.76 6.87 -10.01
CA SER A 10 -3.92 7.43 -11.36
C SER A 10 -4.38 8.90 -11.33
N ASN A 11 -4.95 9.35 -10.21
CA ASN A 11 -5.48 10.70 -10.02
C ASN A 11 -5.58 11.04 -8.52
N GLY A 12 -5.90 12.30 -8.21
CA GLY A 12 -5.97 12.79 -6.83
C GLY A 12 -7.04 12.13 -5.95
N THR A 13 -8.15 11.67 -6.53
CA THR A 13 -9.19 10.94 -5.76
C THR A 13 -8.71 9.55 -5.37
N GLU A 14 -8.06 8.84 -6.28
CA GLU A 14 -7.46 7.54 -5.98
C GLU A 14 -6.32 7.68 -4.96
N ASP A 15 -5.55 8.77 -5.05
CA ASP A 15 -4.49 9.10 -4.10
C ASP A 15 -5.04 9.29 -2.68
N ASP A 16 -6.04 10.16 -2.51
CA ASP A 16 -6.72 10.40 -1.24
C ASP A 16 -7.29 9.11 -0.63
N LEU A 17 -8.01 8.32 -1.44
CA LEU A 17 -8.55 7.03 -0.98
C LEU A 17 -7.47 6.05 -0.55
N PHE A 18 -6.35 6.01 -1.26
CA PHE A 18 -5.23 5.13 -0.91
C PHE A 18 -4.54 5.59 0.37
N LEU A 19 -4.24 6.89 0.50
CA LEU A 19 -3.61 7.46 1.70
C LEU A 19 -4.50 7.29 2.94
N SER A 20 -5.80 7.59 2.82
CA SER A 20 -6.78 7.40 3.90
C SER A 20 -6.94 5.93 4.32
N ARG A 21 -6.79 5.00 3.37
CA ARG A 21 -6.84 3.56 3.66
C ARG A 21 -5.56 3.03 4.33
N TRP A 22 -4.41 3.61 4.01
CA TRP A 22 -3.11 3.08 4.39
C TRP A 22 -2.29 4.07 5.23
N CYS A 23 -1.81 5.15 4.63
CA CYS A 23 -0.86 6.06 5.26
C CYS A 23 -1.40 6.76 6.50
N ASP A 24 -2.64 7.24 6.47
CA ASP A 24 -3.23 8.03 7.57
C ASP A 24 -3.41 7.22 8.86
N ARG A 25 -3.46 5.90 8.73
CA ARG A 25 -3.68 4.94 9.83
C ARG A 25 -2.44 4.11 10.15
N CYS A 26 -1.30 4.46 9.56
CA CYS A 26 -0.04 3.76 9.73
C CYS A 26 0.78 4.38 10.86
N ALA A 27 1.37 3.56 11.72
CA ALA A 27 2.24 4.00 12.82
C ALA A 27 3.47 4.79 12.33
N ARG A 28 3.84 4.61 11.06
CA ARG A 28 4.96 5.32 10.42
C ARG A 28 4.63 6.75 10.00
N ASN A 29 3.35 7.16 10.05
CA ASN A 29 2.95 8.49 9.58
C ASN A 29 3.51 9.62 10.46
N ASP A 30 3.50 9.43 11.78
CA ASP A 30 3.92 10.44 12.77
C ASP A 30 5.44 10.74 12.73
N GLY A 31 6.24 9.83 12.15
CA GLY A 31 7.69 9.95 12.03
C GLY A 31 8.21 10.40 10.66
N GLY A 32 7.32 10.63 9.70
CA GLY A 32 7.70 10.83 8.30
C GLY A 32 7.97 9.50 7.60
N CYS A 33 6.95 8.97 6.94
CA CYS A 33 7.07 7.71 6.19
C CYS A 33 7.94 7.90 4.93
N GLU A 34 9.14 7.32 4.93
CA GLU A 34 10.07 7.40 3.80
C GLU A 34 9.50 6.77 2.52
N ILE A 35 8.67 5.73 2.64
CA ILE A 35 7.98 5.10 1.51
C ILE A 35 7.04 6.12 0.83
N LEU A 36 6.21 6.81 1.60
CA LEU A 36 5.31 7.84 1.07
C LEU A 36 6.11 8.98 0.43
N SER A 37 7.21 9.39 1.07
CA SER A 37 8.08 10.43 0.51
C SER A 37 8.72 10.00 -0.82
N ALA A 38 9.12 8.73 -0.92
CA ALA A 38 9.71 8.16 -2.12
C ALA A 38 8.71 8.08 -3.29
N THR A 39 7.43 7.79 -3.05
CA THR A 39 6.41 7.74 -4.13
C THR A 39 6.08 9.12 -4.70
N MET A 40 6.29 10.18 -3.91
CA MET A 40 6.19 11.56 -4.36
C MET A 40 7.43 12.02 -5.15
N HIS A 41 8.60 11.41 -4.90
CA HIS A 41 9.87 11.80 -5.49
C HIS A 41 10.19 11.04 -6.80
N PHE A 42 10.04 9.71 -6.77
CA PHE A 42 10.41 8.83 -7.88
C PHE A 42 9.23 8.53 -8.81
N ARG A 43 9.53 8.15 -10.05
CA ARG A 43 8.55 7.60 -11.00
C ARG A 43 8.38 6.10 -10.73
N VAL A 44 7.22 5.55 -11.06
CA VAL A 44 6.93 4.11 -10.90
C VAL A 44 7.89 3.19 -11.67
N THR A 45 8.58 3.72 -12.69
CA THR A 45 9.58 3.02 -13.49
C THR A 45 11.01 3.11 -12.94
N ASP A 46 11.23 3.97 -11.95
CA ASP A 46 12.56 4.16 -11.37
C ASP A 46 12.85 3.01 -10.40
N PRO A 47 14.08 2.46 -10.38
CA PRO A 47 14.44 1.35 -9.51
C PRO A 47 14.35 1.70 -8.01
N GLU A 48 14.38 2.99 -7.66
CA GLU A 48 14.21 3.51 -6.31
C GLU A 48 12.73 3.65 -5.89
N TYR A 49 11.77 3.47 -6.81
CA TYR A 49 10.36 3.50 -6.44
C TYR A 49 10.05 2.36 -5.47
N PRO A 50 9.38 2.63 -4.34
CA PRO A 50 9.26 1.63 -3.29
C PRO A 50 8.39 0.46 -3.74
N SER A 51 8.93 -0.76 -3.58
CA SER A 51 8.24 -2.01 -3.88
C SER A 51 7.04 -2.28 -2.96
N GLU A 52 6.97 -1.55 -1.85
CA GLU A 52 5.95 -1.70 -0.83
C GLU A 52 4.57 -1.29 -1.33
N TRP A 53 4.51 -0.23 -2.13
CA TRP A 53 3.33 0.20 -2.87
C TRP A 53 3.21 -0.65 -4.11
N ARG A 54 2.35 -1.68 -4.03
CA ARG A 54 2.17 -2.65 -5.11
C ARG A 54 0.74 -3.04 -5.29
N THR A 55 0.43 -3.59 -6.45
CA THR A 55 -0.89 -4.13 -6.80
C THR A 55 -0.74 -5.49 -7.47
N ASP A 56 -1.71 -6.37 -7.26
CA ASP A 56 -1.88 -7.63 -7.95
C ASP A 56 -3.37 -8.00 -8.03
N GLU A 57 -3.71 -9.03 -8.79
CA GLU A 57 -5.09 -9.46 -9.00
C GLU A 57 -5.79 -9.95 -7.71
N ALA A 58 -5.04 -10.46 -6.74
CA ALA A 58 -5.62 -11.12 -5.57
C ALA A 58 -5.96 -10.12 -4.45
N SER A 59 -5.06 -9.19 -4.18
CA SER A 59 -5.18 -8.25 -3.05
C SER A 59 -5.40 -6.80 -3.47
N GLY A 60 -5.22 -6.48 -4.76
CA GLY A 60 -5.32 -5.11 -5.26
C GLY A 60 -4.21 -4.18 -4.73
N PRO A 61 -4.38 -2.86 -4.88
CA PRO A 61 -3.38 -1.87 -4.49
C PRO A 61 -3.25 -1.77 -2.98
N ARG A 62 -2.02 -1.87 -2.49
CA ARG A 62 -1.71 -1.83 -1.06
C ARG A 62 -0.30 -1.34 -0.75
N CYS A 63 -0.11 -0.91 0.49
CA CYS A 63 1.21 -0.75 1.09
C CYS A 63 1.52 -1.98 1.95
N THR A 64 2.49 -2.78 1.53
CA THR A 64 2.89 -4.02 2.24
C THR A 64 3.76 -3.79 3.48
N ALA A 65 4.21 -2.56 3.71
CA ALA A 65 4.86 -2.13 4.95
C ALA A 65 3.91 -1.38 5.89
N PHE A 66 2.60 -1.43 5.62
CA PHE A 66 1.59 -0.89 6.51
C PHE A 66 1.69 -1.54 7.89
N ASP A 67 1.71 -0.69 8.90
CA ASP A 67 1.78 -1.06 10.31
C ASP A 67 0.67 -0.29 11.02
N ALA A 68 -0.41 -0.98 11.40
CA ALA A 68 -1.63 -0.33 11.85
C ALA A 68 -1.43 0.38 13.20
N LEU A 69 -1.91 1.61 13.33
CA LEU A 69 -1.98 2.32 14.62
C LEU A 69 -2.94 1.63 15.59
N ASP A 70 -4.11 1.22 15.08
CA ASP A 70 -5.10 0.42 15.79
C ASP A 70 -5.22 -0.96 15.11
N PRO A 71 -5.22 -2.08 15.84
CA PRO A 71 -5.45 -3.40 15.25
C PRO A 71 -6.74 -3.52 14.41
N LEU A 72 -7.75 -2.68 14.68
CA LEU A 72 -8.99 -2.62 13.90
C LEU A 72 -8.84 -1.90 12.54
N ASP A 73 -7.74 -1.19 12.32
CA ASP A 73 -7.45 -0.52 11.06
C ASP A 73 -6.84 -1.44 9.99
N GLN A 74 -6.57 -2.71 10.32
CA GLN A 74 -6.04 -3.68 9.36
C GLN A 74 -6.97 -3.81 8.14
N PRO A 75 -6.50 -3.46 6.93
CA PRO A 75 -7.33 -3.58 5.74
C PRO A 75 -7.63 -5.05 5.46
N PHE A 76 -8.87 -5.34 5.10
CA PHE A 76 -9.25 -6.68 4.65
C PHE A 76 -8.46 -7.04 3.38
N ASP A 77 -7.70 -8.13 3.45
CA ASP A 77 -7.02 -8.76 2.33
C ASP A 77 -7.74 -10.08 1.98
N PRO A 78 -8.51 -10.12 0.88
CA PRO A 78 -9.24 -11.32 0.49
C PRO A 78 -8.31 -12.51 0.19
N ALA A 79 -7.08 -12.26 -0.25
CA ALA A 79 -6.12 -13.33 -0.51
C ALA A 79 -5.62 -13.98 0.79
N ALA A 80 -5.42 -13.19 1.85
CA ALA A 80 -5.05 -13.70 3.17
C ALA A 80 -6.19 -14.51 3.81
N ALA A 81 -7.45 -14.14 3.56
CA ALA A 81 -8.62 -14.84 4.09
C ALA A 81 -8.83 -16.24 3.47
N ILE A 82 -8.44 -16.45 2.20
CA ILE A 82 -8.58 -17.74 1.52
C ILE A 82 -7.54 -18.75 2.02
N GLY A 83 -6.35 -18.29 2.43
CA GLY A 83 -5.29 -19.15 3.00
C GLY A 83 -5.59 -19.72 4.39
N LEU A 84 -6.62 -19.22 5.08
CA LEU A 84 -7.10 -19.71 6.38
C LEU A 84 -8.16 -20.82 6.28
N LEU A 85 -8.62 -21.16 5.06
CA LEU A 85 -9.66 -22.15 4.78
C LEU A 85 -9.14 -23.43 4.09
N LEU A 86 -7.82 -23.56 3.92
CA LEU A 86 -7.12 -24.74 3.39
C LEU A 86 -6.11 -25.27 4.41
#